data_AF-A0A3D0HE12-F1
#
_entry.id   AF-A0A3D0HE12-F1
#
_cell.length_a   1.000
_cell.length_b   1.000
_cell.length_c   1.000
_cell.angle_alpha   90.00
_cell.angle_beta   90.00
_cell.angle_gamma   90.00
#
_symmetry.space_group_name_H-M   'P 1'
#
loop_
_entity.id
_entity.type
_entity.pdbx_description
1 polymer ?
#
loop_
_entity_poly.entity_id
_entity_poly.type
_entity_poly.pdbx_seq_one_letter_code
_entity_poly.pdbx_strand_id
1 'polypeptide(L)'
;MKHIDTETLVSWGVPRLRNVIGPALKASNIALSRGTDPEAIASLVMRLTRSESPVSEPMGDLAELFAPLAGLLADVRAGRTFFSEREKPAPWKNWAKGDLEQGAVEQMRNACRLPIAAGGALMPDAHTGYGLPIGGVLAVRNAVIPYAVGVDIACRMRMTILEMPYERIHEESDRLAEALEAETRFGVGAAFGTAERRTHPVMSLDWSVTPPTRAQYAKAAAQLGTSGAGNHFVEFGKLSVAENIDEPSLKLKAGTYLALLSHSGSRGSGEAVAQYYSDLAKSLHPELPEELRHLAWLDLDSREGQEYWQAMELMGRYASANHELIHRHILEHLGVKALGHVENHHNFAWKESFGGEELIVHRKGATPAGAGVLGIVPGSMGTPGFIVRGKGNPESFCSCSHGAGRVMSRKAAFKTLKRETMDAILKERGIRLLSGPLDESPEVYKDIEQVIAAQADLIDTLARFEPKIVKMAPEEGTRPRWVKRKNANA
;
A
#
# COMPACT_ATOMS: atom_id res chain seq x y z
N MET A 1 35.39 -2.97 22.33
CA MET A 1 33.98 -3.42 22.37
C MET A 1 33.88 -4.60 23.34
N LYS A 2 32.97 -4.60 24.33
CA LYS A 2 32.92 -5.64 25.40
C LYS A 2 32.06 -6.86 25.04
N HIS A 3 31.11 -6.70 24.13
CA HIS A 3 30.17 -7.73 23.70
C HIS A 3 29.63 -7.37 22.32
N ILE A 4 29.38 -8.37 21.47
CA ILE A 4 28.72 -8.22 20.16
C ILE A 4 27.26 -8.62 20.31
N ASP A 5 26.36 -7.67 20.09
CA ASP A 5 24.91 -7.88 20.20
C ASP A 5 24.24 -8.11 18.83
N THR A 6 22.94 -8.41 18.87
CA THR A 6 22.13 -8.68 17.68
C THR A 6 22.13 -7.51 16.70
N GLU A 7 21.98 -6.29 17.20
CA GLU A 7 21.88 -5.10 16.33
C GLU A 7 23.20 -4.82 15.62
N THR A 8 24.33 -5.08 16.30
CA THR A 8 25.66 -5.00 15.68
C THR A 8 25.80 -6.02 14.55
N LEU A 9 25.41 -7.28 14.75
CA LEU A 9 25.48 -8.29 13.69
C LEU A 9 24.56 -7.98 12.51
N VAL A 10 23.37 -7.47 12.78
CA VAL A 10 22.44 -7.01 11.72
C VAL A 10 23.06 -5.86 10.94
N SER A 11 23.75 -4.94 11.60
CA SER A 11 24.51 -3.87 10.93
C SER A 11 25.65 -4.41 10.04
N TRP A 12 26.17 -5.60 10.37
CA TRP A 12 27.17 -6.33 9.57
C TRP A 12 26.55 -7.21 8.48
N GLY A 13 25.23 -7.16 8.29
CA GLY A 13 24.53 -7.90 7.24
C GLY A 13 24.08 -9.31 7.63
N VAL A 14 24.13 -9.70 8.91
CA VAL A 14 23.59 -10.98 9.34
C VAL A 14 22.05 -10.95 9.26
N PRO A 15 21.41 -11.88 8.54
CA PRO A 15 19.95 -11.92 8.44
C PRO A 15 19.27 -12.08 9.80
N ARG A 16 18.08 -11.47 9.97
CA ARG A 16 17.25 -11.64 11.19
C ARG A 16 16.52 -12.99 11.23
N LEU A 17 17.20 -14.05 10.82
CA LEU A 17 16.72 -15.43 10.85
C LEU A 17 17.23 -16.11 12.11
N ARG A 18 16.32 -16.73 12.89
CA ARG A 18 16.67 -17.35 14.19
C ARG A 18 17.77 -18.40 14.09
N ASN A 19 17.77 -19.18 13.01
CA ASN A 19 18.78 -20.20 12.71
C ASN A 19 20.14 -19.63 12.30
N VAL A 20 20.25 -18.33 11.98
CA VAL A 20 21.51 -17.69 11.58
C VAL A 20 22.05 -16.76 12.67
N ILE A 21 21.18 -15.91 13.24
CA ILE A 21 21.59 -14.87 14.19
C ILE A 21 22.16 -15.46 15.49
N GLY A 22 21.59 -16.56 15.99
CA GLY A 22 22.08 -17.24 17.20
C GLY A 22 23.49 -17.80 17.02
N PRO A 23 23.75 -18.60 15.97
CA PRO A 23 25.10 -19.05 15.63
C PRO A 23 26.10 -17.91 15.41
N ALA A 24 25.68 -16.82 14.74
CA ALA A 24 26.53 -15.65 14.53
C ALA A 24 26.92 -14.96 15.86
N LEU A 25 25.97 -14.78 16.78
CA LEU A 25 26.23 -14.25 18.13
C LEU A 25 27.23 -15.13 18.89
N LYS A 26 27.01 -16.44 18.85
CA LYS A 26 27.86 -17.42 19.53
C LYS A 26 29.30 -17.37 18.98
N ALA A 27 29.46 -17.48 17.67
CA ALA A 27 30.79 -17.46 17.03
C ALA A 27 31.54 -16.14 17.32
N SER A 28 30.85 -15.01 17.15
CA SER A 28 31.45 -13.68 17.31
C SER A 28 31.87 -13.40 18.75
N ASN A 29 31.05 -13.76 19.73
CA ASN A 29 31.39 -13.53 21.14
C ASN A 29 32.44 -14.52 21.67
N ILE A 30 32.48 -15.76 21.15
CA ILE A 30 33.58 -16.68 21.44
C ILE A 30 34.89 -16.13 20.87
N ALA A 31 34.91 -15.70 19.61
CA ALA A 31 36.10 -15.09 19.00
C ALA A 31 36.60 -13.87 19.80
N LEU A 32 35.68 -12.99 20.21
CA LEU A 32 35.99 -11.82 21.05
C LEU A 32 36.59 -12.23 22.41
N SER A 33 36.02 -13.25 23.07
CA SER A 33 36.55 -13.77 24.35
C SER A 33 37.93 -14.43 24.21
N ARG A 34 38.27 -14.95 23.02
CA ARG A 34 39.59 -15.49 22.67
C ARG A 34 40.61 -14.40 22.32
N GLY A 35 40.24 -13.12 22.46
CA GLY A 35 41.12 -11.97 22.18
C GLY A 35 41.18 -11.56 20.72
N THR A 36 40.28 -12.07 19.86
CA THR A 36 40.21 -11.62 18.46
C THR A 36 39.75 -10.17 18.41
N ASP A 37 40.44 -9.36 17.60
CA ASP A 37 40.10 -7.96 17.37
C ASP A 37 38.66 -7.81 16.82
N PRO A 38 37.79 -6.96 17.44
CA PRO A 38 36.45 -6.70 16.95
C PRO A 38 36.37 -6.31 15.47
N GLU A 39 37.34 -5.56 14.94
CA GLU A 39 37.33 -5.16 13.53
C GLU A 39 37.59 -6.33 12.60
N ALA A 40 38.48 -7.26 12.99
CA ALA A 40 38.70 -8.50 12.26
C ALA A 40 37.45 -9.40 12.25
N ILE A 41 36.74 -9.50 13.38
CA ILE A 41 35.46 -10.22 13.45
C ILE A 41 34.43 -9.57 12.53
N ALA A 42 34.28 -8.25 12.60
CA ALA A 42 33.36 -7.49 11.78
C ALA A 42 33.65 -7.71 10.28
N SER A 43 34.91 -7.59 9.88
CA SER A 43 35.37 -7.80 8.51
C SER A 43 35.04 -9.20 8.00
N LEU A 44 35.34 -10.24 8.80
CA LEU A 44 35.02 -11.63 8.42
C LEU A 44 33.51 -11.82 8.27
N VAL A 45 32.72 -11.40 9.26
CA VAL A 45 31.25 -11.52 9.21
C VAL A 45 30.70 -10.79 8.00
N MET A 46 31.14 -9.55 7.75
CA MET A 46 30.72 -8.74 6.61
C MET A 46 31.05 -9.35 5.24
N ARG A 47 32.16 -10.09 5.13
CA ARG A 47 32.50 -10.84 3.90
C ARG A 47 31.59 -12.04 3.74
N LEU A 48 31.45 -12.86 4.78
CA LEU A 48 30.56 -14.03 4.77
C LEU A 48 29.13 -13.63 4.43
N THR A 49 28.64 -12.53 5.02
CA THR A 49 27.29 -12.02 4.78
C THR A 49 27.14 -11.30 3.45
N ARG A 50 28.17 -11.07 2.64
CA ARG A 50 27.98 -10.47 1.29
C ARG A 50 28.43 -11.37 0.15
N SER A 51 29.04 -12.52 0.47
CA SER A 51 29.50 -13.49 -0.51
C SER A 51 28.36 -14.33 -1.08
N GLU A 52 28.34 -14.52 -2.40
CA GLU A 52 27.46 -15.50 -3.04
C GLU A 52 27.79 -16.93 -2.57
N SER A 53 29.04 -17.20 -2.20
CA SER A 53 29.51 -18.51 -1.71
C SER A 53 30.24 -18.38 -0.36
N PRO A 54 29.52 -18.18 0.76
CA PRO A 54 30.12 -17.92 2.07
C PRO A 54 31.09 -19.02 2.55
N VAL A 55 30.83 -20.27 2.18
CA VAL A 55 31.67 -21.43 2.52
C VAL A 55 33.05 -21.40 1.84
N SER A 56 33.20 -20.62 0.77
CA SER A 56 34.45 -20.46 0.02
C SER A 56 35.28 -19.25 0.47
N GLU A 57 34.74 -18.41 1.36
CA GLU A 57 35.44 -17.23 1.87
C GLU A 57 36.59 -17.63 2.81
N PRO A 58 37.75 -16.95 2.74
CA PRO A 58 38.87 -17.25 3.62
C PRO A 58 38.57 -16.86 5.07
N MET A 59 38.50 -17.85 5.96
CA MET A 59 38.25 -17.63 7.40
C MET A 59 39.51 -17.66 8.27
N GLY A 60 40.63 -18.18 7.76
CA GLY A 60 41.89 -18.29 8.51
C GLY A 60 41.73 -19.03 9.83
N ASP A 61 42.35 -18.52 10.89
CA ASP A 61 42.33 -19.10 12.24
C ASP A 61 40.92 -19.10 12.88
N LEU A 62 39.96 -18.38 12.29
CA LEU A 62 38.58 -18.32 12.75
C LEU A 62 37.68 -19.39 12.09
N ALA A 63 38.21 -20.23 11.20
CA ALA A 63 37.43 -21.23 10.47
C ALA A 63 36.63 -22.17 11.39
N GLU A 64 37.22 -22.64 12.49
CA GLU A 64 36.55 -23.51 13.47
C GLU A 64 35.27 -22.87 14.04
N LEU A 65 35.30 -21.56 14.27
CA LEU A 65 34.18 -20.81 14.86
C LEU A 65 33.14 -20.41 13.80
N PHE A 66 33.57 -20.04 12.60
CA PHE A 66 32.72 -19.41 11.59
C PHE A 66 32.28 -20.32 10.45
N ALA A 67 32.89 -21.50 10.25
CA ALA A 67 32.43 -22.45 9.23
C ALA A 67 30.96 -22.87 9.40
N PRO A 68 30.43 -23.10 10.62
CA PRO A 68 29.00 -23.36 10.81
C PRO A 68 28.12 -22.19 10.37
N LEU A 69 28.53 -20.95 10.65
CA LEU A 69 27.80 -19.76 10.20
C LEU A 69 27.84 -19.64 8.68
N ALA A 70 28.99 -19.90 8.05
CA ALA A 70 29.14 -19.87 6.60
C ALA A 70 28.23 -20.91 5.91
N GLY A 71 28.14 -22.13 6.47
CA GLY A 71 27.20 -23.15 5.99
C GLY A 71 25.75 -22.70 6.08
N LEU A 72 25.32 -22.15 7.22
CA LEU A 72 23.96 -21.63 7.40
C LEU A 72 23.64 -20.45 6.46
N LEU A 73 24.61 -19.57 6.21
CA LEU A 73 24.46 -18.48 5.24
C LEU A 73 24.35 -19.02 3.81
N ALA A 74 25.12 -20.06 3.46
CA ALA A 74 25.01 -20.73 2.18
C ALA A 74 23.64 -21.39 1.99
N ASP A 75 23.13 -22.08 3.01
CA ASP A 75 21.79 -22.71 2.97
C ASP A 75 20.69 -21.67 2.77
N VAL A 76 20.76 -20.54 3.49
CA VAL A 76 19.80 -19.44 3.35
C VAL A 76 19.88 -18.81 1.95
N ARG A 77 21.03 -18.85 1.29
CA ARG A 77 21.24 -18.27 -0.05
C ARG A 77 20.98 -19.24 -1.19
N ALA A 78 20.94 -20.54 -0.92
CA ALA A 78 20.78 -21.56 -1.93
C ALA A 78 19.51 -21.30 -2.76
N GLY A 79 19.67 -21.20 -4.08
CA GLY A 79 18.57 -20.98 -5.02
C GLY A 79 18.07 -19.53 -5.10
N ARG A 80 18.66 -18.57 -4.38
CA ARG A 80 18.30 -17.16 -4.49
C ARG A 80 18.99 -16.49 -5.67
N THR A 81 18.32 -15.50 -6.24
CA THR A 81 18.96 -14.60 -7.20
C THR A 81 19.84 -13.62 -6.42
N PHE A 82 21.15 -13.59 -6.66
CA PHE A 82 22.03 -12.58 -6.07
C PHE A 82 21.94 -11.27 -6.86
N PHE A 83 22.14 -10.12 -6.19
CA PHE A 83 22.15 -8.86 -6.91
C PHE A 83 23.36 -8.80 -7.86
N SER A 84 23.04 -8.76 -9.15
CA SER A 84 23.91 -8.32 -10.21
C SER A 84 23.13 -7.30 -11.03
N GLU A 85 23.73 -6.13 -11.25
CA GLU A 85 23.09 -5.12 -12.08
C GLU A 85 22.94 -5.63 -13.52
N ARG A 86 21.74 -5.45 -14.10
CA ARG A 86 21.50 -5.82 -15.49
C ARG A 86 22.38 -4.98 -16.41
N GLU A 87 23.02 -5.62 -17.40
CA GLU A 87 23.71 -4.89 -18.48
C GLU A 87 22.78 -3.91 -19.21
N LYS A 88 21.51 -4.29 -19.37
CA LYS A 88 20.44 -3.45 -19.91
C LYS A 88 19.26 -3.45 -18.93
N PRO A 89 18.84 -2.27 -18.44
CA PRO A 89 17.64 -2.16 -17.63
C PRO A 89 16.43 -2.78 -18.32
N ALA A 90 15.51 -3.32 -17.53
CA ALA A 90 14.23 -3.80 -18.04
C ALA A 90 13.47 -2.65 -18.73
N PRO A 91 12.76 -2.93 -19.83
CA PRO A 91 12.01 -1.91 -20.55
C PRO A 91 10.89 -1.34 -19.69
N TRP A 92 10.66 -0.04 -19.78
CA TRP A 92 9.53 0.59 -19.13
C TRP A 92 9.01 1.79 -19.92
N LYS A 93 7.73 2.13 -19.72
CA LYS A 93 7.05 3.22 -20.41
C LYS A 93 6.45 4.22 -19.42
N ASN A 94 6.45 5.50 -19.79
CA ASN A 94 6.00 6.60 -18.96
C ASN A 94 4.76 7.26 -19.56
N TRP A 95 3.67 7.33 -18.79
CA TRP A 95 2.46 8.09 -19.11
C TRP A 95 2.37 9.43 -18.37
N ALA A 96 3.26 9.70 -17.41
CA ALA A 96 3.31 11.00 -16.75
C ALA A 96 3.85 12.08 -17.70
N LYS A 97 3.04 13.13 -17.88
CA LYS A 97 3.32 14.32 -18.70
C LYS A 97 3.47 15.53 -17.78
N GLY A 98 4.18 16.57 -18.25
CA GLY A 98 4.38 17.82 -17.51
C GLY A 98 5.47 17.73 -16.44
N ASP A 99 5.24 18.39 -15.29
CA ASP A 99 6.18 18.45 -14.16
C ASP A 99 6.24 17.13 -13.39
N LEU A 100 6.89 16.14 -14.00
CA LEU A 100 7.17 14.86 -13.39
C LEU A 100 8.32 14.99 -12.38
N GLU A 101 8.07 14.54 -11.15
CA GLU A 101 9.07 14.54 -10.10
C GLU A 101 10.26 13.62 -10.46
N GLN A 102 11.46 14.18 -10.53
CA GLN A 102 12.67 13.44 -10.93
C GLN A 102 12.97 12.26 -9.99
N GLY A 103 12.64 12.39 -8.70
CA GLY A 103 12.76 11.30 -7.74
C GLY A 103 11.91 10.07 -8.11
N ALA A 104 10.71 10.28 -8.65
CA ALA A 104 9.84 9.18 -9.09
C ALA A 104 10.41 8.45 -10.32
N VAL A 105 10.98 9.20 -11.26
CA VAL A 105 11.65 8.64 -12.45
C VAL A 105 12.87 7.82 -12.04
N GLU A 106 13.69 8.35 -11.13
CA GLU A 106 14.89 7.66 -10.66
C GLU A 106 14.54 6.37 -9.89
N GLN A 107 13.49 6.40 -9.07
CA GLN A 107 12.95 5.20 -8.43
C GLN A 107 12.51 4.13 -9.44
N MET A 108 11.84 4.54 -10.54
CA MET A 108 11.45 3.61 -11.60
C MET A 108 12.67 3.03 -12.33
N ARG A 109 13.67 3.87 -12.65
CA ARG A 109 14.94 3.41 -13.26
C ARG A 109 15.66 2.41 -12.38
N ASN A 110 15.77 2.69 -11.08
CA ASN A 110 16.37 1.80 -10.10
C ASN A 110 15.64 0.45 -10.02
N ALA A 111 14.31 0.46 -10.02
CA ALA A 111 13.51 -0.77 -10.05
C ALA A 111 13.77 -1.60 -11.32
N CYS A 112 13.90 -0.96 -12.48
CA CYS A 112 14.19 -1.65 -13.74
C CYS A 112 15.63 -2.15 -13.88
N ARG A 113 16.57 -1.75 -13.01
CA ARG A 113 17.97 -2.25 -13.00
C ARG A 113 18.12 -3.59 -12.26
N LEU A 114 17.13 -3.98 -11.46
CA LEU A 114 17.16 -5.23 -10.69
C LEU A 114 17.23 -6.46 -11.60
N PRO A 115 18.00 -7.51 -11.25
CA PRO A 115 18.14 -8.70 -12.08
C PRO A 115 16.79 -9.39 -12.35
N ILE A 116 15.89 -9.37 -11.36
CA ILE A 116 14.55 -9.95 -11.42
C ILE A 116 13.54 -9.15 -12.26
N ALA A 117 13.86 -7.92 -12.67
CA ALA A 117 12.92 -7.06 -13.40
C ALA A 117 12.65 -7.59 -14.82
N ALA A 118 11.37 -7.65 -15.19
CA ALA A 118 10.89 -8.00 -16.53
C ALA A 118 10.45 -6.76 -17.31
N GLY A 119 9.86 -5.77 -16.63
CA GLY A 119 9.55 -4.47 -17.20
C GLY A 119 8.76 -3.60 -16.20
N GLY A 120 8.39 -2.39 -16.61
CA GLY A 120 7.55 -1.55 -15.77
C GLY A 120 6.79 -0.45 -16.51
N ALA A 121 5.99 0.28 -15.75
CA ALA A 121 5.24 1.42 -16.26
C ALA A 121 5.10 2.49 -15.17
N LEU A 122 5.09 3.75 -15.59
CA LEU A 122 4.91 4.90 -14.71
C LEU A 122 3.63 5.65 -15.09
N MET A 123 2.68 5.70 -14.17
CA MET A 123 1.35 6.26 -14.35
C MET A 123 1.35 7.79 -14.22
N PRO A 124 0.34 8.51 -14.75
CA PRO A 124 0.35 9.98 -14.76
C PRO A 124 0.36 10.66 -13.38
N ASP A 125 -0.14 9.97 -12.36
CA ASP A 125 -0.19 10.38 -10.97
C ASP A 125 1.13 10.15 -10.21
N ALA A 126 2.17 9.70 -10.91
CA ALA A 126 3.42 9.30 -10.27
C ALA A 126 4.13 10.39 -9.46
N HIS A 127 4.62 10.01 -8.28
CA HIS A 127 5.39 10.87 -7.37
C HIS A 127 6.28 10.01 -6.46
N THR A 128 7.25 10.63 -5.80
CA THR A 128 8.26 9.92 -5.00
C THR A 128 7.61 9.12 -3.87
N GLY A 129 8.01 7.86 -3.77
CA GLY A 129 7.63 6.93 -2.70
C GLY A 129 8.85 6.34 -2.00
N TYR A 130 8.76 5.05 -1.65
CA TYR A 130 9.87 4.26 -1.08
C TYR A 130 10.13 3.04 -1.96
N GLY A 131 11.35 2.88 -2.49
CA GLY A 131 11.65 1.81 -3.45
C GLY A 131 11.00 2.11 -4.80
N LEU A 132 9.84 1.50 -5.07
CA LEU A 132 9.00 1.84 -6.23
C LEU A 132 8.27 3.18 -6.01
N PRO A 133 8.16 4.07 -7.02
CA PRO A 133 7.38 5.29 -6.88
C PRO A 133 5.90 4.97 -6.70
N ILE A 134 5.16 5.90 -6.08
CA ILE A 134 3.69 5.85 -6.14
C ILE A 134 3.31 6.19 -7.59
N GLY A 135 2.32 5.50 -8.17
CA GLY A 135 2.08 5.50 -9.63
C GLY A 135 2.99 4.53 -10.40
N GLY A 136 3.79 3.72 -9.71
CA GLY A 136 4.71 2.76 -10.32
C GLY A 136 4.07 1.38 -10.50
N VAL A 137 4.36 0.76 -11.64
CA VAL A 137 4.08 -0.64 -11.94
C VAL A 137 5.39 -1.35 -12.28
N LEU A 138 5.68 -2.46 -11.61
CA LEU A 138 6.89 -3.24 -11.83
C LEU A 138 6.55 -4.72 -11.94
N ALA A 139 6.81 -5.31 -13.11
CA ALA A 139 6.73 -6.74 -13.33
C ALA A 139 8.09 -7.39 -13.09
N VAL A 140 8.13 -8.43 -12.25
CA VAL A 140 9.35 -9.18 -11.93
C VAL A 140 9.14 -10.68 -12.07
N ARG A 141 10.23 -11.43 -12.20
CA ARG A 141 10.23 -12.89 -12.27
C ARG A 141 10.35 -13.51 -10.89
N ASN A 142 9.45 -14.42 -10.56
CA ASN A 142 9.52 -15.33 -9.40
C ASN A 142 9.93 -14.67 -8.06
N ALA A 143 9.58 -13.42 -7.86
CA ALA A 143 10.00 -12.66 -6.69
C ALA A 143 8.93 -11.65 -6.30
N VAL A 144 8.93 -11.27 -5.04
CA VAL A 144 8.02 -10.26 -4.51
C VAL A 144 8.82 -9.24 -3.70
N ILE A 145 8.56 -7.95 -3.94
CA ILE A 145 9.23 -6.81 -3.30
C ILE A 145 8.22 -6.15 -2.36
N PRO A 146 8.31 -6.37 -1.03
CA PRO A 146 7.30 -5.87 -0.10
C PRO A 146 7.08 -4.35 -0.15
N TYR A 147 8.14 -3.55 -0.31
CA TYR A 147 8.00 -2.09 -0.45
C TYR A 147 7.41 -1.64 -1.79
N ALA A 148 7.49 -2.47 -2.83
CA ALA A 148 6.85 -2.23 -4.13
C ALA A 148 5.36 -2.61 -4.11
N VAL A 149 4.90 -3.40 -3.13
CA VAL A 149 3.47 -3.52 -2.80
C VAL A 149 2.99 -2.28 -2.05
N GLY A 150 3.79 -1.80 -1.10
CA GLY A 150 3.48 -0.63 -0.26
C GLY A 150 3.21 -1.00 1.19
N VAL A 151 3.29 0.01 2.07
CA VAL A 151 3.14 -0.19 3.53
C VAL A 151 1.69 -0.40 3.96
N ASP A 152 0.72 0.22 3.27
CA ASP A 152 -0.69 -0.12 3.42
C ASP A 152 -1.08 -1.14 2.36
N ILE A 153 -0.79 -2.41 2.66
CA ILE A 153 -1.07 -3.54 1.77
C ILE A 153 -2.56 -3.57 1.44
N ALA A 154 -2.87 -3.70 0.16
CA ALA A 154 -4.22 -3.75 -0.35
C ALA A 154 -5.11 -2.56 0.03
N CYS A 155 -4.50 -1.38 0.19
CA CYS A 155 -5.23 -0.12 0.09
C CYS A 155 -6.11 -0.17 -1.17
N ARG A 156 -7.37 0.21 -1.01
CA ARG A 156 -8.42 0.03 -2.02
C ARG A 156 -9.46 1.15 -1.98
N MET A 157 -10.15 1.25 -3.10
CA MET A 157 -11.34 2.09 -3.26
C MET A 157 -12.57 1.19 -3.36
N ARG A 158 -13.69 1.62 -2.76
CA ARG A 158 -15.01 1.02 -3.03
C ARG A 158 -16.04 2.11 -3.22
N MET A 159 -16.76 2.08 -4.33
CA MET A 159 -17.91 2.94 -4.59
C MET A 159 -19.18 2.10 -4.62
N THR A 160 -20.20 2.51 -3.88
CA THR A 160 -21.54 1.93 -3.94
C THR A 160 -22.53 2.98 -4.41
N ILE A 161 -23.32 2.62 -5.41
CA ILE A 161 -24.38 3.48 -5.95
C ILE A 161 -25.66 3.15 -5.19
N LEU A 162 -26.28 4.17 -4.61
CA LEU A 162 -27.43 4.00 -3.73
C LEU A 162 -28.73 3.98 -4.53
N GLU A 163 -29.70 3.20 -4.08
CA GLU A 163 -31.11 3.30 -4.48
C GLU A 163 -31.77 4.49 -3.76
N MET A 164 -31.15 5.67 -3.89
CA MET A 164 -31.56 6.94 -3.29
C MET A 164 -31.33 8.06 -4.31
N PRO A 165 -32.32 8.91 -4.60
CA PRO A 165 -32.16 10.03 -5.51
C PRO A 165 -31.04 10.98 -5.03
N TYR A 166 -30.30 11.57 -5.98
CA TYR A 166 -29.20 12.48 -5.66
C TYR A 166 -29.66 13.70 -4.85
N GLU A 167 -30.87 14.19 -5.11
CA GLU A 167 -31.47 15.37 -4.50
C GLU A 167 -31.52 15.27 -2.96
N ARG A 168 -31.60 14.03 -2.44
CA ARG A 168 -31.58 13.73 -1.00
C ARG A 168 -30.29 14.17 -0.31
N ILE A 169 -29.21 14.41 -1.05
CA ILE A 169 -27.96 14.94 -0.47
C ILE A 169 -28.14 16.33 0.16
N HIS A 170 -29.09 17.11 -0.38
CA HIS A 170 -29.42 18.44 0.13
C HIS A 170 -30.53 18.37 1.19
N GLU A 171 -31.58 17.55 0.94
CA GLU A 171 -32.72 17.39 1.85
C GLU A 171 -32.34 16.67 3.16
N GLU A 172 -31.40 15.73 3.09
CA GLU A 172 -31.01 14.84 4.19
C GLU A 172 -29.51 14.95 4.52
N SER A 173 -28.88 16.10 4.26
CA SER A 173 -27.44 16.30 4.47
C SER A 173 -26.97 15.92 5.88
N ASP A 174 -27.73 16.28 6.91
CA ASP A 174 -27.41 15.95 8.30
C ASP A 174 -27.52 14.45 8.59
N ARG A 175 -28.52 13.77 8.02
CA ARG A 175 -28.71 12.33 8.19
C ARG A 175 -27.58 11.54 7.52
N LEU A 176 -27.16 11.96 6.32
CA LEU A 176 -26.01 11.37 5.63
C LEU A 176 -24.71 11.59 6.41
N ALA A 177 -24.51 12.81 6.94
CA ALA A 177 -23.35 13.11 7.79
C ALA A 177 -23.35 12.28 9.09
N GLU A 178 -24.52 12.12 9.72
CA GLU A 178 -24.68 11.28 10.91
C GLU A 178 -24.38 9.81 10.63
N ALA A 179 -24.82 9.27 9.49
CA ALA A 179 -24.48 7.90 9.08
C ALA A 179 -22.96 7.71 8.92
N LEU A 180 -22.27 8.68 8.30
CA LEU A 180 -20.80 8.65 8.24
C LEU A 180 -20.18 8.73 9.64
N GLU A 181 -20.71 9.57 10.54
CA GLU A 181 -20.20 9.69 11.90
C GLU A 181 -20.40 8.42 12.74
N ALA A 182 -21.57 7.81 12.64
CA ALA A 182 -21.96 6.63 13.40
C ALA A 182 -21.25 5.36 12.91
N GLU A 183 -21.07 5.19 11.60
CA GLU A 183 -20.65 3.91 11.01
C GLU A 183 -19.19 3.85 10.54
N THR A 184 -18.45 4.95 10.68
CA THR A 184 -17.01 4.99 10.38
C THR A 184 -16.19 5.36 11.60
N ARG A 185 -14.97 4.85 11.66
CA ARG A 185 -13.99 5.21 12.70
C ARG A 185 -12.68 5.59 12.00
N PHE A 186 -12.18 6.78 12.34
CA PHE A 186 -10.93 7.30 11.83
C PHE A 186 -9.94 7.58 12.96
N GLY A 187 -8.66 7.63 12.61
CA GLY A 187 -7.54 7.84 13.51
C GLY A 187 -6.69 6.59 13.73
N VAL A 188 -5.42 6.80 14.11
CA VAL A 188 -4.51 5.73 14.50
C VAL A 188 -5.05 5.03 15.75
N GLY A 189 -5.15 3.70 15.71
CA GLY A 189 -5.67 2.89 16.82
C GLY A 189 -7.18 2.96 17.01
N ALA A 190 -7.92 3.69 16.17
CA ALA A 190 -9.39 3.68 16.24
C ALA A 190 -9.95 2.27 16.02
N ALA A 191 -10.97 1.92 16.78
CA ALA A 191 -11.60 0.61 16.83
C ALA A 191 -13.07 0.75 17.24
N PHE A 192 -13.87 -0.27 16.97
CA PHE A 192 -15.22 -0.38 17.54
C PHE A 192 -15.13 -0.89 18.98
N GLY A 193 -16.00 -0.37 19.86
CA GLY A 193 -16.11 -0.87 21.24
C GLY A 193 -16.54 -2.34 21.26
N THR A 194 -16.34 -3.03 22.38
CA THR A 194 -16.66 -4.46 22.51
C THR A 194 -18.12 -4.79 22.13
N ALA A 195 -19.07 -3.92 22.49
CA ALA A 195 -20.48 -4.09 22.16
C ALA A 195 -20.83 -3.76 20.68
N GLU A 196 -19.95 -3.05 19.98
CA GLU A 196 -20.13 -2.62 18.58
C GLU A 196 -19.24 -3.43 17.63
N ARG A 197 -18.61 -4.51 18.11
CA ARG A 197 -17.68 -5.31 17.31
C ARG A 197 -18.40 -5.87 16.09
N ARG A 198 -17.85 -5.56 14.92
CA ARG A 198 -18.28 -6.13 13.65
C ARG A 198 -17.68 -7.51 13.46
N THR A 199 -18.38 -8.35 12.73
CA THR A 199 -17.93 -9.70 12.37
C THR A 199 -17.92 -9.84 10.85
N HIS A 200 -17.01 -10.68 10.35
CA HIS A 200 -16.90 -11.00 8.93
C HIS A 200 -16.14 -12.34 8.76
N PRO A 201 -16.48 -13.18 7.77
CA PRO A 201 -15.80 -14.47 7.54
C PRO A 201 -14.28 -14.39 7.39
N VAL A 202 -13.74 -13.22 7.00
CA VAL A 202 -12.29 -13.00 6.91
C VAL A 202 -11.55 -13.25 8.24
N MET A 203 -12.23 -13.06 9.38
CA MET A 203 -11.64 -13.32 10.69
C MET A 203 -11.54 -14.82 11.01
N SER A 204 -12.22 -15.67 10.23
CA SER A 204 -12.13 -17.13 10.34
C SER A 204 -11.07 -17.76 9.42
N LEU A 205 -10.38 -16.95 8.60
CA LEU A 205 -9.24 -17.41 7.82
C LEU A 205 -8.04 -17.72 8.73
N ASP A 206 -7.00 -18.35 8.17
CA ASP A 206 -5.78 -18.63 8.92
C ASP A 206 -4.94 -17.37 9.14
N TRP A 207 -5.18 -16.66 10.25
CA TRP A 207 -4.34 -15.55 10.70
C TRP A 207 -3.02 -16.02 11.31
N SER A 208 -2.86 -17.32 11.55
CA SER A 208 -1.65 -17.90 12.13
C SER A 208 -0.56 -18.18 11.10
N VAL A 209 -0.86 -17.95 9.81
CA VAL A 209 -0.02 -18.17 8.64
C VAL A 209 1.38 -17.57 8.75
N THR A 210 1.52 -16.41 9.41
CA THR A 210 2.82 -15.79 9.69
C THR A 210 2.88 -15.22 11.11
N PRO A 211 4.07 -14.99 11.68
CA PRO A 211 4.21 -14.29 12.96
C PRO A 211 3.50 -12.91 13.02
N PRO A 212 3.66 -11.99 12.04
CA PRO A 212 2.99 -10.69 12.09
C PRO A 212 1.47 -10.81 12.01
N THR A 213 0.91 -11.65 11.14
CA THR A 213 -0.56 -11.80 11.05
C THR A 213 -1.14 -12.34 12.36
N ARG A 214 -0.47 -13.32 12.98
CA ARG A 214 -0.90 -13.91 14.25
C ARG A 214 -0.91 -12.89 15.38
N ALA A 215 0.17 -12.11 15.49
CA ALA A 215 0.29 -11.07 16.50
C ALA A 215 -0.75 -9.96 16.33
N GLN A 216 -1.18 -9.68 15.09
CA GLN A 216 -2.12 -8.61 14.79
C GLN A 216 -3.60 -9.03 14.87
N TYR A 217 -3.93 -10.32 15.06
CA TYR A 217 -5.31 -10.82 15.01
C TYR A 217 -6.29 -10.04 15.90
N ALA A 218 -5.96 -9.85 17.18
CA ALA A 218 -6.86 -9.17 18.13
C ALA A 218 -7.09 -7.70 17.76
N LYS A 219 -6.04 -7.03 17.25
CA LYS A 219 -6.12 -5.65 16.75
C LYS A 219 -6.97 -5.59 15.48
N ALA A 220 -6.73 -6.49 14.52
CA ALA A 220 -7.51 -6.58 13.29
C ALA A 220 -9.00 -6.81 13.58
N ALA A 221 -9.33 -7.70 14.52
CA ALA A 221 -10.70 -7.95 14.93
C ALA A 221 -11.39 -6.69 15.49
N ALA A 222 -10.67 -5.88 16.28
CA ALA A 222 -11.20 -4.64 16.85
C ALA A 222 -11.33 -3.50 15.81
N GLN A 223 -10.45 -3.49 14.81
CA GLN A 223 -10.41 -2.47 13.74
C GLN A 223 -11.22 -2.85 12.49
N LEU A 224 -11.87 -4.01 12.50
CA LEU A 224 -12.65 -4.51 11.37
C LEU A 224 -13.80 -3.53 11.04
N GLY A 225 -13.85 -3.07 9.79
CA GLY A 225 -14.82 -2.08 9.30
C GLY A 225 -14.48 -0.63 9.66
N THR A 226 -13.24 -0.32 10.08
CA THR A 226 -12.78 1.06 10.32
C THR A 226 -12.13 1.67 9.08
N SER A 227 -12.16 3.00 8.97
CA SER A 227 -11.66 3.74 7.80
C SER A 227 -10.21 4.13 7.93
N GLY A 228 -9.73 4.40 9.15
CA GLY A 228 -8.31 4.60 9.39
C GLY A 228 -7.78 6.02 9.41
N ALA A 229 -6.56 6.22 8.90
CA ALA A 229 -5.78 7.46 9.03
C ALA A 229 -5.09 7.82 7.71
N GLY A 230 -4.40 8.96 7.65
CA GLY A 230 -3.75 9.45 6.43
C GLY A 230 -4.76 9.93 5.39
N ASN A 231 -4.55 9.55 4.13
CA ASN A 231 -5.39 9.93 2.99
C ASN A 231 -6.70 9.11 2.88
N HIS A 232 -7.06 8.35 3.92
CA HIS A 232 -8.27 7.54 3.94
C HIS A 232 -9.49 8.43 4.14
N PHE A 233 -10.60 8.07 3.48
CA PHE A 233 -11.83 8.84 3.52
C PHE A 233 -13.07 7.98 3.29
N VAL A 234 -14.22 8.53 3.65
CA VAL A 234 -15.54 8.06 3.25
C VAL A 234 -16.37 9.28 2.89
N GLU A 235 -17.00 9.27 1.72
CA GLU A 235 -17.70 10.44 1.19
C GLU A 235 -18.95 10.08 0.39
N PHE A 236 -19.95 10.94 0.49
CA PHE A 236 -21.09 10.96 -0.41
C PHE A 236 -20.88 12.00 -1.51
N GLY A 237 -21.34 11.68 -2.71
CA GLY A 237 -21.22 12.59 -3.84
C GLY A 237 -22.17 12.26 -4.98
N LYS A 238 -22.15 13.14 -5.98
CA LYS A 238 -22.92 13.02 -7.21
C LYS A 238 -22.17 12.11 -8.18
N LEU A 239 -22.80 11.04 -8.65
CA LEU A 239 -22.30 10.26 -9.77
C LEU A 239 -23.10 10.60 -11.03
N SER A 240 -22.42 11.18 -12.02
CA SER A 240 -22.99 11.51 -13.33
C SER A 240 -22.58 10.45 -14.36
N VAL A 241 -23.57 9.79 -14.94
CA VAL A 241 -23.42 8.70 -15.90
C VAL A 241 -23.96 9.18 -17.25
N ALA A 242 -23.08 9.39 -18.23
CA ALA A 242 -23.46 9.96 -19.53
C ALA A 242 -24.14 8.93 -20.44
N GLU A 243 -23.67 7.68 -20.40
CA GLU A 243 -24.17 6.55 -21.19
C GLU A 243 -24.45 5.36 -20.29
N ASN A 244 -25.32 4.45 -20.74
CA ASN A 244 -25.63 3.26 -19.95
C ASN A 244 -24.35 2.46 -19.67
N ILE A 245 -24.15 2.09 -18.41
CA ILE A 245 -23.10 1.16 -18.01
C ILE A 245 -23.75 -0.23 -17.96
N ASP A 246 -23.21 -1.18 -18.71
CA ASP A 246 -23.67 -2.57 -18.71
C ASP A 246 -22.49 -3.51 -18.41
N GLU A 247 -21.96 -3.40 -17.19
CA GLU A 247 -20.86 -4.22 -16.71
C GLU A 247 -21.35 -5.26 -15.70
N PRO A 248 -20.64 -6.40 -15.54
CA PRO A 248 -21.08 -7.46 -14.64
C PRO A 248 -21.37 -7.02 -13.20
N SER A 249 -20.58 -6.11 -12.63
CA SER A 249 -20.76 -5.61 -11.25
C SER A 249 -21.52 -4.30 -11.15
N LEU A 250 -21.80 -3.63 -12.27
CA LEU A 250 -22.45 -2.32 -12.30
C LEU A 250 -23.29 -2.15 -13.57
N LYS A 251 -24.61 -2.14 -13.39
CA LYS A 251 -25.58 -1.87 -14.45
C LYS A 251 -26.37 -0.61 -14.14
N LEU A 252 -26.09 0.47 -14.85
CA LEU A 252 -26.72 1.77 -14.65
C LEU A 252 -27.23 2.33 -15.97
N LYS A 253 -28.33 3.07 -15.91
CA LYS A 253 -28.76 3.89 -17.04
C LYS A 253 -28.03 5.23 -17.01
N ALA A 254 -28.00 5.92 -18.15
CA ALA A 254 -27.60 7.31 -18.18
C ALA A 254 -28.46 8.12 -17.19
N GLY A 255 -27.82 8.96 -16.37
CA GLY A 255 -28.49 9.66 -15.28
C GLY A 255 -27.56 10.18 -14.20
N THR A 256 -28.17 10.69 -13.14
CA THR A 256 -27.49 11.18 -11.93
C THR A 256 -27.87 10.31 -10.74
N TYR A 257 -26.89 9.91 -9.96
CA TYR A 257 -27.05 9.03 -8.81
C TYR A 257 -26.36 9.58 -7.57
N LEU A 258 -26.85 9.20 -6.38
CA LEU A 258 -26.10 9.33 -5.14
C LEU A 258 -25.13 8.14 -5.02
N ALA A 259 -23.86 8.42 -4.77
CA ALA A 259 -22.86 7.39 -4.54
C ALA A 259 -22.11 7.61 -3.22
N LEU A 260 -21.75 6.49 -2.59
CA LEU A 260 -20.88 6.40 -1.42
C LEU A 260 -19.52 5.88 -1.89
N LEU A 261 -18.45 6.66 -1.69
CA LEU A 261 -17.08 6.27 -1.98
C LEU A 261 -16.30 6.13 -0.67
N SER A 262 -15.52 5.06 -0.53
CA SER A 262 -14.57 4.92 0.55
C SER A 262 -13.17 4.57 0.03
N HIS A 263 -12.18 5.06 0.75
CA HIS A 263 -10.76 4.79 0.58
C HIS A 263 -10.18 4.32 1.92
N SER A 264 -9.74 3.07 1.98
CA SER A 264 -9.14 2.47 3.17
C SER A 264 -8.27 1.27 2.77
N GLY A 265 -7.70 0.57 3.75
CA GLY A 265 -6.78 -0.53 3.51
C GLY A 265 -6.82 -1.58 4.61
N SER A 266 -5.70 -2.28 4.79
CA SER A 266 -5.56 -3.38 5.75
C SER A 266 -5.13 -2.91 7.14
N ARG A 267 -5.12 -1.59 7.37
CA ARG A 267 -4.87 -0.94 8.66
C ARG A 267 -3.47 -1.28 9.19
N GLY A 268 -3.27 -1.14 10.50
CA GLY A 268 -1.98 -1.44 11.14
C GLY A 268 -1.57 -2.91 11.03
N SER A 269 -2.48 -3.81 10.64
CA SER A 269 -2.15 -5.21 10.37
C SER A 269 -1.33 -5.36 9.10
N GLY A 270 -1.73 -4.70 8.01
CA GLY A 270 -0.94 -4.70 6.78
C GLY A 270 0.38 -3.98 6.91
N GLU A 271 0.41 -2.85 7.63
CA GLU A 271 1.65 -2.13 7.95
C GLU A 271 2.65 -3.03 8.70
N ALA A 272 2.18 -3.79 9.70
CA ALA A 272 3.05 -4.71 10.43
C ALA A 272 3.60 -5.84 9.55
N VAL A 273 2.79 -6.37 8.62
CA VAL A 273 3.24 -7.38 7.63
C VAL A 273 4.27 -6.75 6.68
N ALA A 274 3.97 -5.58 6.11
CA ALA A 274 4.86 -4.89 5.19
C ALA A 274 6.21 -4.57 5.83
N GLN A 275 6.22 -4.03 7.05
CA GLN A 275 7.44 -3.69 7.78
C GLN A 275 8.28 -4.95 8.06
N TYR A 276 7.65 -6.00 8.60
CA TYR A 276 8.35 -7.25 8.94
C TYR A 276 9.06 -7.86 7.72
N TYR A 277 8.33 -8.02 6.60
CA TYR A 277 8.89 -8.67 5.42
C TYR A 277 9.81 -7.76 4.61
N SER A 278 9.63 -6.44 4.68
CA SER A 278 10.59 -5.49 4.11
C SER A 278 11.94 -5.54 4.83
N ASP A 279 11.93 -5.58 6.16
CA ASP A 279 13.16 -5.69 6.96
C ASP A 279 13.83 -7.05 6.74
N LEU A 280 13.02 -8.11 6.62
CA LEU A 280 13.52 -9.44 6.30
C LEU A 280 14.19 -9.44 4.92
N ALA A 281 13.51 -8.99 3.87
CA ALA A 281 14.06 -8.89 2.51
C ALA A 281 15.38 -8.11 2.49
N LYS A 282 15.42 -6.94 3.14
CA LYS A 282 16.65 -6.15 3.31
C LYS A 282 17.77 -6.93 4.01
N SER A 283 17.45 -7.71 5.03
CA SER A 283 18.44 -8.52 5.75
C SER A 283 18.96 -9.71 4.94
N LEU A 284 18.18 -10.17 3.95
CA LEU A 284 18.54 -11.27 3.06
C LEU A 284 19.38 -10.82 1.87
N HIS A 285 19.33 -9.52 1.52
CA HIS A 285 20.11 -8.91 0.45
C HIS A 285 21.10 -7.83 0.94
N PRO A 286 21.98 -8.09 1.91
CA PRO A 286 22.94 -7.11 2.45
C PRO A 286 23.98 -6.62 1.43
N GLU A 287 24.08 -7.27 0.27
CA GLU A 287 24.90 -6.89 -0.87
C GLU A 287 24.30 -5.73 -1.70
N LEU A 288 23.01 -5.46 -1.57
CA LEU A 288 22.35 -4.39 -2.34
C LEU A 288 22.95 -3.01 -2.02
N PRO A 289 23.22 -2.18 -3.05
CA PRO A 289 23.54 -0.76 -2.88
C PRO A 289 22.46 -0.05 -2.05
N GLU A 290 22.85 0.99 -1.30
CA GLU A 290 21.96 1.70 -0.35
C GLU A 290 20.68 2.21 -1.03
N GLU A 291 20.82 2.77 -2.24
CA GLU A 291 19.73 3.29 -3.05
C GLU A 291 18.74 2.21 -3.53
N LEU A 292 19.14 0.94 -3.53
CA LEU A 292 18.30 -0.21 -3.91
C LEU A 292 17.79 -1.01 -2.71
N ARG A 293 18.13 -0.63 -1.47
CA ARG A 293 17.72 -1.38 -0.27
C ARG A 293 16.21 -1.50 -0.11
N HIS A 294 15.47 -0.48 -0.52
CA HIS A 294 14.00 -0.52 -0.52
C HIS A 294 13.39 -1.35 -1.65
N LEU A 295 14.22 -1.90 -2.55
CA LEU A 295 13.83 -2.81 -3.62
C LEU A 295 14.27 -4.26 -3.34
N ALA A 296 14.77 -4.55 -2.14
CA ALA A 296 15.06 -5.92 -1.72
C ALA A 296 13.81 -6.80 -1.85
N TRP A 297 14.01 -8.03 -2.32
CA TRP A 297 12.93 -8.96 -2.65
C TRP A 297 12.97 -10.22 -1.79
N LEU A 298 11.93 -11.03 -1.97
CA LEU A 298 11.82 -12.40 -1.49
C LEU A 298 11.54 -13.28 -2.71
N ASP A 299 12.38 -14.27 -2.98
CA ASP A 299 12.11 -15.26 -4.03
C ASP A 299 10.86 -16.07 -3.65
N LEU A 300 9.93 -16.26 -4.59
CA LEU A 300 8.67 -16.94 -4.29
C LEU A 300 8.85 -18.44 -4.01
N ASP A 301 9.91 -19.08 -4.48
CA ASP A 301 10.20 -20.48 -4.12
C ASP A 301 10.75 -20.62 -2.69
N SER A 302 11.13 -19.51 -2.06
CA SER A 302 11.57 -19.52 -0.66
C SER A 302 10.40 -19.59 0.31
N ARG A 303 10.67 -20.10 1.51
CA ARG A 303 9.71 -20.09 2.61
C ARG A 303 9.25 -18.66 2.92
N GLU A 304 10.18 -17.71 3.00
CA GLU A 304 9.89 -16.32 3.33
C GLU A 304 8.99 -15.65 2.27
N GLY A 305 9.24 -15.94 1.00
CA GLY A 305 8.42 -15.46 -0.12
C GLY A 305 7.00 -16.03 -0.08
N GLN A 306 6.84 -17.33 0.16
CA GLN A 306 5.53 -17.97 0.33
C GLN A 306 4.76 -17.42 1.53
N GLU A 307 5.43 -17.25 2.68
CA GLU A 307 4.82 -16.67 3.88
C GLU A 307 4.34 -15.23 3.62
N TYR A 308 5.17 -14.37 3.00
CA TYR A 308 4.77 -13.01 2.64
C TYR A 308 3.59 -13.01 1.67
N TRP A 309 3.62 -13.84 0.63
CA TRP A 309 2.54 -13.93 -0.35
C TRP A 309 1.20 -14.27 0.31
N GLN A 310 1.18 -15.26 1.20
CA GLN A 310 -0.03 -15.65 1.92
C GLN A 310 -0.50 -14.56 2.89
N ALA A 311 0.41 -13.88 3.58
CA ALA A 311 0.08 -12.75 4.44
C ALA A 311 -0.49 -11.57 3.64
N MET A 312 0.11 -11.24 2.48
CA MET A 312 -0.35 -10.19 1.57
C MET A 312 -1.78 -10.49 1.08
N GLU A 313 -2.05 -11.72 0.64
CA GLU A 313 -3.39 -12.19 0.24
C GLU A 313 -4.42 -12.05 1.38
N LEU A 314 -4.05 -12.43 2.60
CA LEU A 314 -4.92 -12.25 3.77
C LEU A 314 -5.23 -10.78 4.03
N MET A 315 -4.22 -9.89 3.94
CA MET A 315 -4.41 -8.45 4.07
C MET A 315 -5.29 -7.88 2.96
N GLY A 316 -5.18 -8.43 1.74
CA GLY A 316 -6.11 -8.21 0.65
C GLY A 316 -7.56 -8.46 1.06
N ARG A 317 -7.85 -9.68 1.50
CA ARG A 317 -9.21 -10.07 1.92
C ARG A 317 -9.71 -9.23 3.10
N TYR A 318 -8.85 -8.91 4.05
CA TYR A 318 -9.19 -8.08 5.21
C TYR A 318 -9.52 -6.65 4.82
N ALA A 319 -8.77 -6.04 3.90
CA ALA A 319 -9.09 -4.72 3.37
C ALA A 319 -10.45 -4.72 2.64
N SER A 320 -10.76 -5.74 1.84
CA SER A 320 -12.07 -5.84 1.17
C SER A 320 -13.21 -5.92 2.17
N ALA A 321 -13.06 -6.76 3.20
CA ALA A 321 -14.01 -6.89 4.30
C ALA A 321 -14.24 -5.56 5.03
N ASN A 322 -13.19 -4.75 5.23
CA ASN A 322 -13.35 -3.43 5.85
C ASN A 322 -14.29 -2.55 5.02
N HIS A 323 -14.11 -2.49 3.70
CA HIS A 323 -14.96 -1.69 2.82
C HIS A 323 -16.38 -2.23 2.73
N GLU A 324 -16.55 -3.56 2.63
CA GLU A 324 -17.87 -4.19 2.64
C GLU A 324 -18.65 -3.81 3.90
N LEU A 325 -18.02 -3.89 5.08
CA LEU A 325 -18.64 -3.53 6.34
C LEU A 325 -18.94 -2.03 6.44
N ILE A 326 -18.02 -1.15 6.04
CA ILE A 326 -18.26 0.29 6.02
C ILE A 326 -19.52 0.60 5.21
N HIS A 327 -19.59 0.08 3.98
CA HIS A 327 -20.71 0.33 3.08
C HIS A 327 -22.00 -0.29 3.61
N ARG A 328 -21.96 -1.57 4.01
CA ARG A 328 -23.14 -2.30 4.52
C ARG A 328 -23.77 -1.58 5.71
N HIS A 329 -22.97 -1.20 6.70
CA HIS A 329 -23.48 -0.54 7.90
C HIS A 329 -24.02 0.87 7.61
N ILE A 330 -23.38 1.64 6.72
CA ILE A 330 -23.91 2.95 6.29
C ILE A 330 -25.26 2.79 5.58
N LEU A 331 -25.37 1.81 4.67
CA LEU A 331 -26.61 1.53 3.94
C LEU A 331 -27.72 1.06 4.89
N GLU A 332 -27.41 0.17 5.84
CA GLU A 332 -28.33 -0.27 6.90
C GLU A 332 -28.81 0.91 7.77
N HIS A 333 -27.91 1.79 8.18
CA HIS A 333 -28.23 3.00 8.96
C HIS A 333 -29.19 3.92 8.19
N LEU A 334 -28.99 4.06 6.88
CA LEU A 334 -29.84 4.88 6.02
C LEU A 334 -31.15 4.17 5.59
N GLY A 335 -31.25 2.85 5.78
CA GLY A 335 -32.37 2.05 5.30
C GLY A 335 -32.48 2.01 3.78
N VAL A 336 -31.34 2.05 3.07
CA VAL A 336 -31.27 2.08 1.60
C VAL A 336 -30.53 0.87 1.05
N LYS A 337 -30.80 0.50 -0.19
CA LYS A 337 -30.12 -0.59 -0.90
C LYS A 337 -29.08 -0.05 -1.88
N ALA A 338 -28.21 -0.95 -2.34
CA ALA A 338 -27.25 -0.67 -3.41
C ALA A 338 -27.84 -1.06 -4.78
N LEU A 339 -27.65 -0.20 -5.78
CA LEU A 339 -27.88 -0.53 -7.20
C LEU A 339 -26.70 -1.32 -7.80
N GLY A 340 -25.51 -1.12 -7.26
CA GLY A 340 -24.28 -1.77 -7.72
C GLY A 340 -23.06 -1.19 -7.02
N HIS A 341 -21.89 -1.77 -7.29
CA HIS A 341 -20.64 -1.27 -6.74
C HIS A 341 -19.44 -1.51 -7.68
N VAL A 342 -18.39 -0.73 -7.45
CA VAL A 342 -17.07 -0.89 -8.07
C VAL A 342 -16.04 -0.92 -6.94
N GLU A 343 -15.03 -1.76 -7.08
CA GLU A 343 -13.96 -1.91 -6.10
C GLU A 343 -12.64 -2.23 -6.81
N ASN A 344 -11.54 -1.58 -6.42
CA ASN A 344 -10.21 -1.86 -6.96
C ASN A 344 -9.12 -1.68 -5.90
N HIS A 345 -8.10 -2.52 -5.98
CA HIS A 345 -6.86 -2.37 -5.22
C HIS A 345 -5.93 -1.39 -5.94
N HIS A 346 -5.05 -0.74 -5.18
CA HIS A 346 -3.99 0.09 -5.77
C HIS A 346 -2.60 -0.07 -5.11
N ASN A 347 -2.48 -0.92 -4.09
CA ASN A 347 -1.22 -1.32 -3.45
C ASN A 347 -1.19 -2.85 -3.30
N PHE A 348 -0.72 -3.58 -4.29
CA PHE A 348 -0.73 -5.05 -4.27
C PHE A 348 0.24 -5.65 -5.29
N ALA A 349 0.43 -6.97 -5.25
CA ALA A 349 1.13 -7.71 -6.29
C ALA A 349 0.26 -8.87 -6.80
N TRP A 350 0.32 -9.14 -8.11
CA TRP A 350 -0.48 -10.18 -8.75
C TRP A 350 0.40 -11.11 -9.57
N LYS A 351 0.02 -12.38 -9.62
CA LYS A 351 0.54 -13.34 -10.60
C LYS A 351 -0.24 -13.15 -11.90
N GLU A 352 0.43 -12.72 -12.95
CA GLU A 352 -0.18 -12.42 -14.24
C GLU A 352 0.70 -12.96 -15.39
N SER A 353 0.08 -13.33 -16.50
CA SER A 353 0.81 -13.85 -17.67
C SER A 353 0.95 -12.79 -18.75
N PHE A 354 2.20 -12.52 -19.16
CA PHE A 354 2.52 -11.61 -20.26
C PHE A 354 3.47 -12.30 -21.24
N GLY A 355 3.06 -12.40 -22.51
CA GLY A 355 3.88 -13.06 -23.54
C GLY A 355 4.17 -14.54 -23.25
N GLY A 356 3.30 -15.22 -22.49
CA GLY A 356 3.48 -16.61 -22.07
C GLY A 356 4.37 -16.82 -20.84
N GLU A 357 4.91 -15.74 -20.26
CA GLU A 357 5.68 -15.78 -19.02
C GLU A 357 4.79 -15.40 -17.83
N GLU A 358 4.85 -16.16 -16.72
CA GLU A 358 4.23 -15.76 -15.45
C GLU A 358 5.13 -14.72 -14.76
N LEU A 359 4.56 -13.56 -14.47
CA LEU A 359 5.24 -12.44 -13.83
C LEU A 359 4.48 -12.04 -12.55
N ILE A 360 5.23 -11.48 -11.61
CA ILE A 360 4.69 -10.85 -10.41
C ILE A 360 4.61 -9.35 -10.65
N VAL A 361 3.41 -8.86 -10.91
CA VAL A 361 3.15 -7.46 -11.23
C VAL A 361 2.82 -6.70 -9.95
N HIS A 362 3.76 -5.87 -9.52
CA HIS A 362 3.60 -4.96 -8.38
C HIS A 362 2.96 -3.68 -8.87
N ARG A 363 1.90 -3.23 -8.19
CA ARG A 363 1.28 -1.93 -8.43
C ARG A 363 1.25 -1.16 -7.12
N LYS A 364 1.90 0.00 -7.10
CA LYS A 364 1.95 0.90 -5.93
C LYS A 364 1.40 2.25 -6.30
N GLY A 365 0.23 2.57 -5.78
CA GLY A 365 -0.58 3.66 -6.32
C GLY A 365 -0.88 3.47 -7.80
N ALA A 366 -1.18 2.24 -8.23
CA ALA A 366 -1.63 1.97 -9.59
C ALA A 366 -2.70 0.87 -9.57
N THR A 367 -3.66 0.97 -10.47
CA THR A 367 -4.88 0.14 -10.47
C THR A 367 -4.86 -0.83 -11.65
N PRO A 368 -5.30 -2.10 -11.49
CA PRO A 368 -5.53 -2.98 -12.63
C PRO A 368 -6.54 -2.38 -13.64
N ALA A 369 -6.17 -2.41 -14.91
CA ALA A 369 -6.89 -1.88 -16.06
C ALA A 369 -6.86 -2.87 -17.25
N GLY A 370 -7.02 -4.17 -16.93
CA GLY A 370 -7.31 -5.20 -17.93
C GLY A 370 -8.56 -4.85 -18.75
N ALA A 371 -8.71 -5.44 -19.94
CA ALA A 371 -9.86 -5.17 -20.81
C ALA A 371 -11.18 -5.46 -20.07
N GLY A 372 -12.04 -4.44 -19.95
CA GLY A 372 -13.33 -4.55 -19.25
C GLY A 372 -13.25 -4.47 -17.72
N VAL A 373 -12.05 -4.42 -17.12
CA VAL A 373 -11.89 -4.32 -15.67
C VAL A 373 -12.30 -2.93 -15.21
N LEU A 374 -13.26 -2.85 -14.30
CA LEU A 374 -13.68 -1.59 -13.69
C LEU A 374 -12.71 -1.12 -12.61
N GLY A 375 -12.54 0.19 -12.50
CA GLY A 375 -11.77 0.82 -11.44
C GLY A 375 -12.30 2.19 -11.06
N ILE A 376 -11.80 2.70 -9.94
CA ILE A 376 -12.08 4.05 -9.44
C ILE A 376 -10.77 4.83 -9.40
N VAL A 377 -10.77 6.02 -9.98
CA VAL A 377 -9.66 6.98 -9.91
C VAL A 377 -10.16 8.24 -9.21
N PRO A 378 -10.00 8.37 -7.88
CA PRO A 378 -10.34 9.58 -7.13
C PRO A 378 -9.44 10.76 -7.45
N GLY A 379 -9.99 11.98 -7.34
CA GLY A 379 -9.20 13.20 -7.29
C GLY A 379 -8.71 13.48 -5.87
N SER A 380 -9.43 14.33 -5.15
CA SER A 380 -9.18 14.76 -3.78
C SER A 380 -10.50 15.07 -3.08
N MET A 381 -10.46 15.44 -1.80
CA MET A 381 -11.65 15.83 -1.03
C MET A 381 -12.51 16.93 -1.67
N GLY A 382 -12.00 17.65 -2.67
CA GLY A 382 -12.79 18.60 -3.42
C GLY A 382 -12.59 18.63 -4.92
N THR A 383 -12.01 17.59 -5.51
CA THR A 383 -11.95 17.44 -6.96
C THR A 383 -12.67 16.17 -7.39
N PRO A 384 -13.10 16.07 -8.66
CA PRO A 384 -13.82 14.92 -9.15
C PRO A 384 -13.03 13.61 -9.05
N GLY A 385 -13.74 12.49 -8.97
CA GLY A 385 -13.22 11.15 -9.25
C GLY A 385 -13.95 10.53 -10.45
N PHE A 386 -13.49 9.36 -10.89
CA PHE A 386 -14.02 8.70 -12.07
C PHE A 386 -14.19 7.20 -11.87
N ILE A 387 -15.30 6.65 -12.39
CA ILE A 387 -15.39 5.23 -12.69
C ILE A 387 -14.80 5.03 -14.08
N VAL A 388 -13.85 4.12 -14.19
CA VAL A 388 -13.11 3.84 -15.43
C VAL A 388 -13.22 2.36 -15.78
N ARG A 389 -13.05 2.05 -17.07
CA ARG A 389 -12.93 0.70 -17.61
C ARG A 389 -11.57 0.54 -18.27
N GLY A 390 -10.82 -0.49 -17.92
CA GLY A 390 -9.55 -0.79 -18.53
C GLY A 390 -9.65 -1.21 -20.00
N LYS A 391 -8.68 -0.77 -20.80
CA LYS A 391 -8.52 -1.16 -22.22
C LYS A 391 -7.61 -2.37 -22.41
N GLY A 392 -6.93 -2.82 -21.35
CA GLY A 392 -6.01 -3.95 -21.40
C GLY A 392 -4.72 -3.68 -22.16
N ASN A 393 -4.20 -2.45 -22.09
CA ASN A 393 -2.94 -2.10 -22.74
C ASN A 393 -1.77 -2.91 -22.12
N PRO A 394 -1.08 -3.77 -22.89
CA PRO A 394 -0.01 -4.61 -22.35
C PRO A 394 1.26 -3.82 -21.99
N GLU A 395 1.50 -2.66 -22.61
CA GLU A 395 2.67 -1.83 -22.29
C GLU A 395 2.60 -1.22 -20.88
N SER A 396 1.39 -1.09 -20.31
CA SER A 396 1.19 -0.67 -18.91
C SER A 396 1.04 -1.85 -17.95
N PHE A 397 1.32 -3.08 -18.41
CA PHE A 397 0.94 -4.32 -17.72
C PHE A 397 -0.54 -4.29 -17.31
N CYS A 398 -1.40 -3.85 -18.22
CA CYS A 398 -2.83 -3.70 -18.00
C CYS A 398 -3.12 -2.91 -16.73
N SER A 399 -2.52 -1.73 -16.57
CA SER A 399 -2.66 -0.86 -15.39
C SER A 399 -2.97 0.58 -15.75
N CYS A 400 -3.54 1.33 -14.81
CA CYS A 400 -3.84 2.76 -14.88
C CYS A 400 -3.51 3.48 -13.55
N SER A 401 -3.64 4.81 -13.50
CA SER A 401 -3.45 5.60 -12.27
C SER A 401 -4.40 5.17 -11.15
N HIS A 402 -4.04 5.40 -9.90
CA HIS A 402 -4.93 5.19 -8.76
C HIS A 402 -5.63 6.44 -8.26
N GLY A 403 -5.19 7.64 -8.65
CA GLY A 403 -5.79 8.89 -8.22
C GLY A 403 -5.12 10.09 -8.85
N ALA A 404 -5.23 11.28 -8.24
CA ALA A 404 -4.56 12.47 -8.75
C ALA A 404 -3.04 12.46 -8.54
N GLY A 405 -2.55 11.90 -7.43
CA GLY A 405 -1.14 11.96 -7.05
C GLY A 405 -0.73 13.33 -6.47
N ARG A 406 0.26 13.33 -5.58
CA ARG A 406 0.64 14.54 -4.83
C ARG A 406 1.62 15.40 -5.63
N VAL A 407 1.49 16.72 -5.51
CA VAL A 407 2.50 17.71 -5.94
C VAL A 407 3.32 18.25 -4.76
N MET A 408 2.92 17.90 -3.53
CA MET A 408 3.44 18.47 -2.30
C MET A 408 3.54 17.43 -1.18
N SER A 409 4.68 17.42 -0.48
CA SER A 409 4.85 16.58 0.71
C SER A 409 3.92 17.01 1.85
N ARG A 410 3.55 16.09 2.74
CA ARG A 410 2.70 16.40 3.90
C ARG A 410 3.28 17.51 4.77
N LYS A 411 4.59 17.44 5.01
CA LYS A 411 5.34 18.46 5.78
C LYS A 411 5.29 19.84 5.11
N ALA A 412 5.40 19.89 3.78
CA ALA A 412 5.28 21.15 3.05
C ALA A 412 3.86 21.71 3.18
N ALA A 413 2.83 20.87 3.05
CA ALA A 413 1.43 21.30 3.16
C ALA A 413 1.12 21.95 4.52
N PHE A 414 1.52 21.33 5.63
CA PHE A 414 1.36 21.93 6.96
C PHE A 414 2.14 23.24 7.15
N LYS A 415 3.24 23.43 6.41
CA LYS A 415 4.05 24.65 6.48
C LYS A 415 3.47 25.78 5.64
N THR A 416 2.86 25.48 4.49
CA THR A 416 2.52 26.49 3.48
C THR A 416 1.02 26.79 3.34
N LEU A 417 0.15 25.81 3.62
CA LEU A 417 -1.29 25.97 3.47
C LEU A 417 -1.92 26.54 4.75
N LYS A 418 -3.16 27.02 4.61
CA LYS A 418 -3.96 27.55 5.72
C LYS A 418 -5.33 26.88 5.73
N ARG A 419 -5.86 26.58 6.92
CA ARG A 419 -7.16 25.92 7.09
C ARG A 419 -8.28 26.75 6.47
N GLU A 420 -8.25 28.07 6.64
CA GLU A 420 -9.27 28.99 6.14
C GLU A 420 -9.34 28.99 4.61
N THR A 421 -8.18 28.87 3.95
CA THR A 421 -8.10 28.76 2.48
C THR A 421 -8.71 27.45 1.99
N MET A 422 -8.37 26.33 2.64
CA MET A 422 -8.96 25.02 2.33
C MET A 422 -10.48 25.05 2.51
N ASP A 423 -10.97 25.58 3.64
CA ASP A 423 -12.40 25.66 3.94
C ASP A 423 -13.14 26.55 2.92
N ALA A 424 -12.52 27.65 2.46
CA ALA A 424 -13.07 28.51 1.42
C ALA A 424 -13.19 27.78 0.07
N ILE A 425 -12.15 27.05 -0.36
CA ILE A 425 -12.16 26.24 -1.59
C ILE A 425 -13.28 25.20 -1.54
N LEU A 426 -13.41 24.49 -0.41
CA LEU A 426 -14.43 23.46 -0.25
C LEU A 426 -15.84 24.06 -0.25
N LYS A 427 -16.03 25.21 0.42
CA LYS A 427 -17.31 25.92 0.43
C LYS A 427 -17.72 26.40 -0.96
N GLU A 428 -16.80 26.97 -1.73
CA GLU A 428 -17.03 27.39 -3.11
C GLU A 428 -17.51 26.23 -4.00
N ARG A 429 -16.97 25.03 -3.76
CA ARG A 429 -17.33 23.80 -4.48
C ARG A 429 -18.57 23.08 -3.91
N GLY A 430 -19.19 23.65 -2.87
CA GLY A 430 -20.38 23.09 -2.23
C GLY A 430 -20.12 21.80 -1.45
N ILE A 431 -18.94 21.68 -0.85
CA ILE A 431 -18.51 20.50 -0.09
C ILE A 431 -18.67 20.75 1.41
N ARG A 432 -19.37 19.83 2.06
CA ARG A 432 -19.48 19.74 3.51
C ARG A 432 -18.37 18.82 4.05
N LEU A 433 -17.32 19.40 4.60
CA LEU A 433 -16.26 18.65 5.27
C LEU A 433 -16.65 18.38 6.74
N LEU A 434 -16.73 17.11 7.13
CA LEU A 434 -16.97 16.70 8.51
C LEU A 434 -15.68 16.68 9.33
N SER A 435 -14.60 16.17 8.72
CA SER A 435 -13.24 16.19 9.25
C SER A 435 -12.24 15.94 8.12
N GLY A 436 -11.06 16.55 8.21
CA GLY A 436 -9.94 16.27 7.32
C GLY A 436 -8.71 17.09 7.67
N PRO A 437 -7.49 16.57 7.42
CA PRO A 437 -6.27 17.25 7.79
C PRO A 437 -5.88 18.26 6.70
N LEU A 438 -4.96 19.17 7.00
CA LEU A 438 -4.56 20.22 6.05
C LEU A 438 -3.71 19.67 4.89
N ASP A 439 -2.96 18.58 5.13
CA ASP A 439 -2.11 17.93 4.15
C ASP A 439 -2.84 17.10 3.10
N GLU A 440 -4.18 17.15 3.12
CA GLU A 440 -5.09 16.55 2.17
C GLU A 440 -5.93 17.60 1.41
N SER A 441 -5.63 18.91 1.61
CA SER A 441 -6.25 20.01 0.85
C SER A 441 -6.19 19.75 -0.66
N PRO A 442 -7.21 20.15 -1.46
CA PRO A 442 -7.20 19.92 -2.91
C PRO A 442 -5.94 20.40 -3.64
N GLU A 443 -5.27 21.43 -3.14
CA GLU A 443 -4.07 22.04 -3.72
C GLU A 443 -2.82 21.15 -3.63
N VAL A 444 -2.80 20.13 -2.76
CA VAL A 444 -1.65 19.23 -2.62
C VAL A 444 -1.62 18.14 -3.70
N TYR A 445 -2.66 18.06 -4.52
CA TYR A 445 -2.87 17.06 -5.55
C TYR A 445 -2.71 17.66 -6.96
N LYS A 446 -2.29 16.83 -7.91
CA LYS A 446 -2.31 17.20 -9.34
C LYS A 446 -3.74 17.43 -9.82
N ASP A 447 -3.87 18.07 -10.96
CA ASP A 447 -5.14 18.17 -11.66
C ASP A 447 -5.58 16.79 -12.18
N ILE A 448 -6.65 16.26 -11.60
CA ILE A 448 -7.19 14.94 -11.94
C ILE A 448 -7.65 14.85 -13.40
N GLU A 449 -8.12 15.94 -14.00
CA GLU A 449 -8.57 15.92 -15.41
C GLU A 449 -7.39 15.66 -16.34
N GLN A 450 -6.23 16.27 -16.04
CA GLN A 450 -4.99 16.05 -16.79
C GLN A 450 -4.47 14.62 -16.61
N VAL A 451 -4.57 14.07 -15.39
CA VAL A 451 -4.21 12.68 -15.10
C VAL A 451 -5.07 11.72 -15.92
N ILE A 452 -6.39 11.93 -15.98
CA ILE A 452 -7.30 11.10 -16.78
C ILE A 452 -7.02 11.26 -18.28
N ALA A 453 -6.83 12.48 -18.77
CA ALA A 453 -6.53 12.74 -20.18
C ALA A 453 -5.19 12.12 -20.63
N ALA A 454 -4.20 12.04 -19.75
CA ALA A 454 -2.87 11.51 -20.07
C ALA A 454 -2.84 9.99 -20.32
N GLN A 455 -3.88 9.26 -19.91
CA GLN A 455 -3.99 7.80 -19.99
C GLN A 455 -5.21 7.33 -20.79
N ALA A 456 -5.68 8.16 -21.74
CA ALA A 456 -6.84 7.85 -22.57
C ALA A 456 -6.68 6.54 -23.40
N ASP A 457 -5.46 6.08 -23.63
CA ASP A 457 -5.14 4.80 -24.26
C ASP A 457 -5.20 3.60 -23.29
N LEU A 458 -5.22 3.85 -21.97
CA LEU A 458 -5.28 2.82 -20.92
C LEU A 458 -6.70 2.53 -20.45
N ILE A 459 -7.59 3.53 -20.51
CA ILE A 459 -8.94 3.47 -19.92
C ILE A 459 -10.00 4.16 -20.78
N ASP A 460 -11.26 3.77 -20.56
CA ASP A 460 -12.46 4.55 -20.88
C ASP A 460 -13.07 5.12 -19.59
N THR A 461 -13.52 6.36 -19.62
CA THR A 461 -14.24 6.98 -18.50
C THR A 461 -15.73 6.69 -18.62
N LEU A 462 -16.32 6.04 -17.61
CA LEU A 462 -17.74 5.64 -17.63
C LEU A 462 -18.64 6.61 -16.86
N ALA A 463 -18.13 7.16 -15.76
CA ALA A 463 -18.88 8.07 -14.91
C ALA A 463 -17.96 9.04 -14.18
N ARG A 464 -18.51 10.21 -13.85
CA ARG A 464 -17.85 11.26 -13.07
C ARG A 464 -18.48 11.33 -11.68
N PHE A 465 -17.65 11.24 -10.65
CA PHE A 465 -18.04 11.41 -9.25
C PHE A 465 -17.61 12.78 -8.74
N GLU A 466 -18.51 13.51 -8.08
CA GLU A 466 -18.22 14.82 -7.48
C GLU A 466 -18.51 14.75 -5.97
N PRO A 467 -17.49 14.89 -5.10
CA PRO A 467 -17.69 14.79 -3.65
C PRO A 467 -18.56 15.94 -3.14
N LYS A 468 -19.37 15.67 -2.10
CA LYS A 468 -20.29 16.64 -1.49
C LYS A 468 -20.30 16.60 0.03
N ILE A 469 -20.19 15.41 0.64
CA ILE A 469 -20.04 15.26 2.09
C ILE A 469 -18.84 14.37 2.33
N VAL A 470 -17.78 14.92 2.94
CA VAL A 470 -16.50 14.23 3.06
C VAL A 470 -16.13 14.04 4.53
N LYS A 471 -15.72 12.83 4.89
CA LYS A 471 -15.12 12.53 6.17
C LYS A 471 -13.77 11.84 5.97
N MET A 472 -12.73 12.44 6.52
CA MET A 472 -11.38 11.87 6.58
C MET A 472 -10.90 11.80 8.02
N ALA A 473 -9.71 11.24 8.23
CA ALA A 473 -9.08 11.30 9.54
C ALA A 473 -8.81 12.75 9.95
N PRO A 474 -9.08 13.12 11.22
CA PRO A 474 -8.71 14.43 11.71
C PRO A 474 -7.17 14.54 11.80
N GLU A 475 -6.67 15.77 11.87
CA GLU A 475 -5.25 16.06 12.04
C GLU A 475 -4.69 15.39 13.30
N GLU A 476 -3.49 14.80 13.22
CA GLU A 476 -2.88 14.08 14.35
C GLU A 476 -2.83 14.96 15.61
N GLY A 477 -3.21 14.39 16.75
CA GLY A 477 -3.29 15.12 18.02
C GLY A 477 -4.60 15.88 18.26
N THR A 478 -5.47 16.02 17.25
CA THR A 478 -6.83 16.55 17.46
C THR A 478 -7.78 15.43 17.90
N ARG A 479 -8.45 15.61 19.05
CA ARG A 479 -9.43 14.62 19.53
C ARG A 479 -10.66 14.63 18.62
N PRO A 480 -11.14 13.47 18.16
CA PRO A 480 -12.36 13.41 17.35
C PRO A 480 -13.58 14.00 18.08
N ARG A 481 -14.47 14.67 17.34
CA ARG A 481 -15.68 15.32 17.90
C ARG A 481 -16.60 14.33 18.64
N TRP A 482 -16.64 13.05 18.26
CA TRP A 482 -17.47 12.03 18.92
C TRP A 482 -17.04 11.71 20.36
N VAL A 483 -15.81 12.05 20.77
CA VAL A 483 -15.36 11.88 22.17
C VAL A 483 -16.07 12.87 23.11
N LYS A 484 -16.62 13.99 22.59
CA LYS A 484 -17.30 14.99 23.41
C LYS A 484 -18.74 14.61 23.83
N ARG A 485 -19.38 13.62 23.21
CA ARG A 485 -20.80 13.27 23.53
C ARG A 485 -20.98 12.37 24.75
N LYS A 486 -19.91 11.81 25.35
CA LYS A 486 -20.05 10.91 26.52
C LYS A 486 -19.99 11.59 27.90
N ASN A 487 -19.68 12.90 27.98
CA ASN A 487 -19.54 13.61 29.26
C ASN A 487 -20.54 14.77 29.44
N ALA A 488 -21.66 14.77 28.73
CA ALA A 488 -22.67 15.82 28.85
C ALA A 488 -23.91 15.42 29.68
N ASN A 489 -23.95 14.21 30.24
CA ASN A 489 -25.02 13.75 31.15
C ASN A 489 -24.48 12.69 32.13
N ALA A 490 -23.52 13.07 32.97
CA ALA A 490 -23.13 12.34 34.18
C ALA A 490 -22.90 13.34 35.31
#